data_AF-A0AAV2FL19-F1
#
_entry.id   AF-A0AAV2FL19-F1
#
_cell.length_a   1.000
_cell.length_b   1.000
_cell.length_c   1.000
_cell.angle_alpha   90.00
_cell.angle_beta   90.00
_cell.angle_gamma   90.00
#
_symmetry.space_group_name_H-M   'P 1'
#
loop_
_entity.id
_entity.type
_entity.pdbx_description
1 polymer ?
#
loop_
_entity_poly.entity_id
_entity_poly.type
_entity_poly.pdbx_seq_one_letter_code
_entity_poly.pdbx_strand_id
1 'polypeptide(L)'
;MLEHDDEEEEEETEEIEEGEDEKSQFVIDELSRSSFQCIPRDMKRLVSDLIDEEERGSIRNNNVSGASEDAAARRVCKRFESWKDVESNTIEMMVEQDFVRSEGEWRGNRDEVSDAAIEIEVAIFGLLAEELAEELLLLTQGGGPLMV
;
A
#
# COMPACT_ATOMS: atom_id res chain seq x y z
N MET A 1 -27.23 1.13 27.55
CA MET A 1 -26.01 1.83 27.15
C MET A 1 -24.92 0.79 27.30
N LEU A 2 -24.55 0.14 26.18
CA LEU A 2 -23.52 -0.89 26.12
C LEU A 2 -22.26 -0.16 25.66
N GLU A 3 -21.28 -0.01 26.54
CA GLU A 3 -19.93 0.39 26.18
C GLU A 3 -19.27 -0.82 25.50
N HIS A 4 -18.94 -0.67 24.21
CA HIS A 4 -17.96 -1.52 23.53
C HIS A 4 -16.60 -0.90 23.81
N ASP A 5 -15.80 -1.55 24.64
CA ASP A 5 -14.35 -1.36 24.64
C ASP A 5 -13.81 -2.10 23.43
N ASP A 6 -13.44 -1.33 22.40
CA ASP A 6 -12.58 -1.77 21.31
C ASP A 6 -11.16 -1.87 21.88
N GLU A 7 -10.83 -3.02 22.48
CA GLU A 7 -9.43 -3.39 22.74
C GLU A 7 -8.79 -3.69 21.38
N GLU A 8 -8.02 -2.71 20.87
CA GLU A 8 -7.10 -2.88 19.74
C GLU A 8 -6.15 -4.04 20.08
N GLU A 9 -6.38 -5.21 19.49
CA GLU A 9 -5.40 -6.31 19.48
C GLU A 9 -4.15 -5.79 18.76
N GLU A 10 -3.13 -5.42 19.52
CA GLU A 10 -1.77 -5.25 19.03
C GLU A 10 -1.37 -6.58 18.38
N GLU A 11 -1.34 -6.61 17.04
CA GLU A 11 -0.75 -7.72 16.30
C GLU A 11 0.73 -7.82 16.71
N GLU A 12 1.01 -8.69 17.68
CA GLU A 12 2.36 -9.18 17.97
C GLU A 12 2.88 -9.81 16.68
N THR A 13 3.60 -9.02 15.89
CA THR A 13 4.36 -9.53 14.76
C THR A 13 5.40 -10.47 15.34
N GLU A 14 5.12 -11.78 15.32
CA GLU A 14 6.10 -12.79 15.68
C GLU A 14 7.34 -12.58 14.79
N GLU A 15 8.36 -11.97 15.37
CA GLU A 15 9.68 -11.86 14.78
C GLU A 15 10.27 -13.27 14.73
N ILE A 16 9.91 -14.03 13.68
CA ILE A 16 10.68 -15.19 13.29
C ILE A 16 12.08 -14.64 12.96
N GLU A 17 13.03 -14.81 13.87
CA GLU A 17 14.47 -14.67 13.63
C GLU A 17 14.84 -15.67 12.53
N GLU A 18 14.63 -15.27 11.27
CA GLU A 18 15.36 -15.85 10.16
C GLU A 18 16.83 -15.60 10.49
N GLY A 19 17.58 -16.67 10.76
CA GLY A 19 18.99 -16.57 11.12
C GLY A 19 19.73 -15.79 10.04
N GLU A 20 20.01 -14.52 10.30
CA GLU A 20 20.75 -13.66 9.41
C GLU A 20 22.19 -14.19 9.31
N ASP A 21 22.70 -14.31 8.09
CA ASP A 21 24.10 -14.66 7.91
C ASP A 21 25.01 -13.55 8.48
N GLU A 22 26.25 -13.89 8.83
CA GLU A 22 27.19 -12.97 9.50
C GLU A 22 27.44 -11.67 8.69
N LYS A 23 27.31 -11.71 7.36
CA LYS A 23 27.51 -10.55 6.48
C LYS A 23 26.28 -9.65 6.48
N SER A 24 25.08 -10.25 6.42
CA SER A 24 23.80 -9.55 6.55
C SER A 24 23.75 -8.84 7.90
N GLN A 25 24.09 -9.54 8.99
CA GLN A 25 24.14 -8.96 10.33
C GLN A 25 25.11 -7.77 10.41
N PHE A 26 26.30 -7.87 9.81
CA PHE A 26 27.26 -6.77 9.77
C PHE A 26 26.69 -5.51 9.08
N VAL A 27 25.99 -5.66 7.96
CA VAL A 27 25.37 -4.53 7.25
C VAL A 27 24.22 -3.94 8.07
N ILE A 28 23.41 -4.80 8.69
CA ILE A 28 22.28 -4.42 9.55
C ILE A 28 22.77 -3.63 10.78
N ASP A 29 23.85 -4.07 11.42
CA ASP A 29 24.47 -3.35 12.54
C ASP A 29 24.97 -1.97 12.10
N GLU A 30 25.63 -1.89 10.93
CA GLU A 30 26.15 -0.63 10.41
C GLU A 30 25.03 0.36 10.02
N LEU A 31 23.96 -0.14 9.40
CA LEU A 31 22.74 0.63 9.13
C LEU A 31 22.12 1.15 10.42
N SER A 32 22.05 0.29 11.44
CA SER A 32 21.42 0.63 12.72
C SER A 32 22.15 1.78 13.43
N ARG A 33 23.47 1.86 13.27
CA ARG A 33 24.30 2.96 13.80
C ARG A 33 24.12 4.28 13.07
N SER A 34 23.67 4.25 11.81
CA SER A 34 23.66 5.42 10.93
C SER A 34 22.40 6.28 11.04
N SER A 35 21.27 5.69 11.44
CA SER A 35 19.97 6.37 11.70
C SER A 35 18.79 5.43 11.99
N PHE A 36 18.92 4.12 11.77
CA PHE A 36 17.81 3.17 11.89
C PHE A 36 17.79 2.50 13.28
N GLN A 37 16.87 2.88 14.17
CA GLN A 37 16.82 2.26 15.51
C GLN A 37 16.19 0.86 15.49
N CYS A 38 15.32 0.59 14.51
CA CYS A 38 14.78 -0.72 14.20
C CYS A 38 14.85 -0.91 12.69
N ILE A 39 15.32 -2.07 12.23
CA ILE A 39 15.37 -2.41 10.81
C ILE A 39 14.21 -3.37 10.51
N PRO A 40 13.21 -2.95 9.70
CA PRO A 40 12.10 -3.80 9.31
C PRO A 40 12.56 -5.09 8.62
N ARG A 41 11.74 -6.16 8.71
CA ARG A 41 11.99 -7.45 8.05
C ARG A 41 12.30 -7.29 6.56
N ASP A 42 11.54 -6.46 5.85
CA ASP A 42 11.74 -6.26 4.42
C ASP A 42 13.09 -5.60 4.09
N MET A 43 13.61 -4.74 4.98
CA MET A 43 14.95 -4.20 4.84
C MET A 43 16.02 -5.27 5.06
N LYS A 44 15.82 -6.19 6.02
CA LYS A 44 16.74 -7.32 6.24
C LYS A 44 16.83 -8.21 5.00
N ARG A 45 15.68 -8.52 4.40
CA ARG A 45 15.62 -9.26 3.13
C ARG A 45 16.33 -8.52 1.99
N LEU A 46 16.11 -7.21 1.87
CA LEU A 46 16.78 -6.39 0.87
C LEU A 46 18.31 -6.39 1.06
N VAL A 47 18.80 -6.36 2.30
CA VAL A 47 20.23 -6.45 2.59
C VAL A 47 20.81 -7.78 2.10
N SER A 48 20.16 -8.90 2.40
CA SER A 48 20.60 -10.22 1.91
C SER A 48 20.58 -10.29 0.38
N ASP A 49 19.50 -9.83 -0.27
CA ASP A 49 19.38 -9.81 -1.73
C ASP A 49 20.50 -8.97 -2.40
N LEU A 50 20.86 -7.83 -1.79
CA LEU A 50 21.94 -6.95 -2.28
C LEU A 50 23.32 -7.58 -2.12
N ILE A 51 23.56 -8.29 -1.01
CA ILE A 51 24.83 -9.01 -0.80
C ILE A 51 24.98 -10.11 -1.86
N ASP A 52 23.93 -10.90 -2.08
CA ASP A 52 23.91 -11.95 -3.11
C ASP A 52 24.12 -11.37 -4.52
N GLU A 53 23.52 -10.23 -4.83
CA GLU A 53 23.74 -9.53 -6.10
C GLU A 53 25.19 -9.10 -6.27
N GLU A 54 25.79 -8.50 -5.24
CA GLU A 54 27.17 -7.99 -5.27
C GLU A 54 28.20 -9.13 -5.37
N GLU A 55 27.96 -10.24 -4.69
CA GLU A 55 28.80 -11.45 -4.81
C GLU A 55 28.73 -12.03 -6.22
N ARG A 56 27.52 -12.19 -6.77
CA ARG A 56 27.32 -12.66 -8.16
C ARG A 56 27.96 -11.74 -9.18
N GLY A 57 27.86 -10.43 -9.00
CA GLY A 57 28.50 -9.43 -9.87
C GLY A 57 30.03 -9.47 -9.81
N SER A 58 30.59 -9.72 -8.63
CA SER A 58 32.05 -9.81 -8.42
C SER A 58 32.67 -11.03 -9.10
N ILE A 59 31.97 -12.17 -9.08
CA ILE A 59 32.39 -13.39 -9.79
C ILE A 59 32.39 -13.15 -11.31
N ARG A 60 31.37 -12.47 -11.85
CA ARG A 60 31.26 -12.18 -13.28
C ARG A 60 32.37 -11.25 -13.80
N ASN A 61 32.80 -10.28 -12.98
CA ASN A 61 33.76 -9.26 -13.39
C ASN A 61 35.23 -9.67 -13.19
N ASN A 62 35.50 -10.90 -12.75
CA ASN A 62 36.84 -11.47 -12.58
C ASN A 62 37.80 -10.59 -11.71
N ASN A 63 37.23 -9.75 -10.84
CA ASN A 63 37.98 -8.90 -9.91
C ASN A 63 38.45 -9.68 -8.66
N VAL A 64 38.57 -11.00 -8.78
CA VAL A 64 38.90 -11.90 -7.68
C VAL A 64 40.42 -12.02 -7.57
N SER A 65 41.03 -11.07 -6.89
CA SER A 65 42.31 -11.32 -6.24
C SER A 65 42.35 -10.58 -4.91
N GLY A 66 41.95 -11.29 -3.84
CA GLY A 66 42.22 -10.88 -2.45
C GLY A 66 41.12 -10.13 -1.70
N ALA A 67 39.88 -10.09 -2.21
CA ALA A 67 38.78 -9.50 -1.46
C ALA A 67 38.33 -10.46 -0.33
N SER A 68 38.52 -10.03 0.92
CA SER A 68 38.00 -10.69 2.14
C SER A 68 36.53 -11.10 1.96
N GLU A 69 36.12 -12.17 2.65
CA GLU A 69 34.74 -12.69 2.68
C GLU A 69 33.68 -11.60 2.94
N ASP A 70 34.06 -10.52 3.61
CA ASP A 70 33.20 -9.37 3.95
C ASP A 70 33.21 -8.23 2.91
N ALA A 71 33.94 -8.38 1.81
CA ALA A 71 34.11 -7.29 0.86
C ALA A 71 32.80 -6.92 0.16
N ALA A 72 31.89 -7.89 -0.04
CA ALA A 72 30.55 -7.65 -0.56
C ALA A 72 29.73 -6.79 0.42
N ALA A 73 29.68 -7.19 1.69
CA ALA A 73 29.01 -6.45 2.77
C ALA A 73 29.50 -4.99 2.85
N ARG A 74 30.82 -4.77 2.82
CA ARG A 74 31.39 -3.41 2.83
C ARG A 74 30.98 -2.56 1.63
N ARG A 75 30.85 -3.17 0.44
CA ARG A 75 30.37 -2.47 -0.76
C ARG A 75 28.88 -2.14 -0.66
N VAL A 76 28.09 -3.04 -0.09
CA VAL A 76 26.67 -2.81 0.22
C VAL A 76 26.52 -1.65 1.22
N CYS A 77 27.29 -1.60 2.32
CA CYS A 77 27.27 -0.47 3.26
C CYS A 77 27.57 0.86 2.53
N LYS A 78 28.61 0.90 1.69
CA LYS A 78 28.95 2.10 0.91
C LYS A 78 27.85 2.52 -0.06
N ARG A 79 27.12 1.55 -0.63
CA ARG A 79 25.96 1.82 -1.49
C ARG A 79 24.83 2.48 -0.69
N PHE A 80 24.53 1.97 0.50
CA PHE A 80 23.55 2.59 1.39
C PHE A 80 23.95 4.01 1.83
N GLU A 81 25.23 4.26 2.11
CA GLU A 81 25.72 5.62 2.36
C GLU A 81 25.44 6.55 1.17
N SER A 82 25.68 6.09 -0.06
CA SER A 82 25.38 6.89 -1.25
C SER A 82 23.89 7.14 -1.48
N TRP A 83 23.02 6.27 -0.94
CA TRP A 83 21.57 6.44 -0.99
C TRP A 83 21.07 7.45 0.04
N LYS A 84 21.81 7.66 1.13
CA LYS A 84 21.52 8.70 2.12
C LYS A 84 21.71 10.11 1.57
N ASP A 85 22.65 10.28 0.65
CA ASP A 85 23.00 11.58 0.06
C ASP A 85 22.13 11.94 -1.17
N VAL A 86 21.20 11.07 -1.56
CA VAL A 86 20.22 11.39 -2.62
C VAL A 86 19.21 12.36 -2.01
N GLU A 87 19.13 13.58 -2.54
CA GLU A 87 18.16 14.58 -2.08
C GLU A 87 16.77 13.95 -1.99
N SER A 88 16.09 14.10 -0.84
CA SER A 88 14.73 13.61 -0.59
C SER A 88 13.74 13.97 -1.71
N ASN A 89 14.02 15.05 -2.45
CA ASN A 89 13.35 15.46 -3.67
C ASN A 89 13.26 14.37 -4.74
N THR A 90 14.18 13.40 -4.81
CA THR A 90 14.13 12.35 -5.86
C THR A 90 12.99 11.37 -5.62
N ILE A 91 12.78 10.95 -4.38
CA ILE A 91 11.65 10.08 -4.01
C ILE A 91 10.36 10.90 -4.11
N GLU A 92 10.35 12.14 -3.63
CA GLU A 92 9.19 13.04 -3.78
C GLU A 92 8.84 13.26 -5.26
N MET A 93 9.80 13.50 -6.15
CA MET A 93 9.57 13.63 -7.59
C MET A 93 9.03 12.35 -8.24
N MET A 94 9.51 11.17 -7.82
CA MET A 94 9.01 9.89 -8.37
C MET A 94 7.59 9.59 -7.91
N VAL A 95 7.29 9.89 -6.64
CA VAL A 95 5.96 9.70 -6.04
C VAL A 95 4.97 10.73 -6.60
N GLU A 96 5.36 12.00 -6.71
CA GLU A 96 4.53 13.08 -7.23
C GLU A 96 4.15 12.83 -8.70
N GLN A 97 5.06 12.31 -9.55
CA GLN A 97 4.71 11.95 -10.92
C GLN A 97 3.66 10.84 -11.01
N ASP A 98 3.71 9.84 -10.15
CA ASP A 98 2.73 8.75 -10.14
C ASP A 98 1.36 9.23 -9.64
N PHE A 99 1.32 10.11 -8.64
CA PHE A 99 0.07 10.70 -8.16
C PHE A 99 -0.54 11.72 -9.11
N VAL A 100 0.28 12.56 -9.77
CA VAL A 100 -0.21 13.50 -10.79
C VAL A 100 -0.82 12.76 -11.98
N ARG A 101 -0.25 11.61 -12.36
CA ARG A 101 -0.82 10.76 -13.42
C ARG A 101 -2.16 10.15 -13.01
N SER A 102 -2.28 9.67 -11.76
CA SER A 102 -3.52 9.06 -11.28
C SER A 102 -4.64 10.08 -11.04
N GLU A 103 -4.36 11.25 -10.46
CA GLU A 103 -5.38 12.29 -10.26
C GLU A 103 -5.99 12.79 -11.59
N GLY A 104 -5.20 12.85 -12.66
CA GLY A 104 -5.67 13.21 -14.00
C GLY A 104 -6.70 12.24 -14.58
N GLU A 105 -6.52 10.93 -14.35
CA GLU A 105 -7.43 9.88 -14.81
C GLU A 105 -8.73 9.86 -13.99
N TRP A 106 -8.65 10.08 -12.68
CA TRP A 106 -9.81 10.10 -11.79
C TRP A 106 -10.68 11.36 -11.98
N ARG A 107 -10.06 12.49 -12.37
CA ARG A 107 -10.77 13.74 -12.62
C ARG A 107 -11.43 13.79 -14.00
N GLY A 108 -10.93 13.00 -14.97
CA GLY A 108 -11.45 12.93 -16.34
C GLY A 108 -12.87 12.37 -16.43
N ASN A 109 -13.26 11.51 -15.48
CA ASN A 109 -14.55 10.80 -15.50
C ASN A 109 -15.67 11.52 -14.72
N ARG A 110 -15.47 12.76 -14.27
CA ARG A 110 -16.45 13.46 -13.42
C ARG A 110 -17.81 13.64 -14.09
N ASP A 111 -17.82 13.92 -15.39
CA ASP A 111 -19.06 14.13 -16.14
C ASP A 111 -19.78 12.79 -16.37
N GLU A 112 -19.05 11.72 -16.69
CA GLU A 112 -19.62 10.36 -16.82
C GLU A 112 -20.19 9.84 -15.49
N VAL A 113 -19.53 10.12 -14.37
CA VAL A 113 -20.01 9.77 -13.03
C VAL A 113 -21.26 10.59 -12.68
N SER A 114 -21.30 11.87 -13.05
CA SER A 114 -22.46 12.75 -12.84
C SER A 114 -23.66 12.27 -13.65
N ASP A 115 -23.47 11.96 -14.92
CA ASP A 115 -24.55 11.50 -15.80
C ASP A 115 -25.09 10.14 -15.34
N ALA A 116 -24.20 9.20 -14.97
CA ALA A 116 -24.60 7.91 -14.41
C ALA A 116 -25.36 8.06 -13.07
N ALA A 117 -24.97 9.01 -12.22
CA ALA A 117 -25.68 9.29 -10.98
C ALA A 117 -27.11 9.79 -11.24
N ILE A 118 -27.29 10.70 -12.21
CA ILE A 118 -28.62 11.20 -12.61
C ILE A 118 -29.48 10.06 -13.16
N GLU A 119 -28.93 9.18 -13.99
CA GLU A 119 -29.67 8.02 -14.52
C GLU A 119 -30.14 7.08 -13.40
N ILE A 120 -29.28 6.81 -12.41
CA ILE A 120 -29.62 6.01 -11.23
C ILE A 120 -30.72 6.68 -10.42
N GLU A 121 -30.62 7.99 -10.15
CA GLU A 121 -31.63 8.75 -9.42
C GLU A 121 -32.99 8.69 -10.12
N VAL A 122 -33.04 8.93 -11.42
CA VAL A 122 -34.28 8.87 -12.22
C VAL A 122 -34.89 7.48 -12.19
N ALA A 123 -34.08 6.42 -12.28
CA ALA A 123 -34.56 5.04 -12.20
C ALA A 123 -35.16 4.73 -10.83
N ILE A 124 -34.50 5.12 -9.74
CA ILE A 124 -35.01 4.94 -8.37
C ILE A 124 -36.33 5.70 -8.19
N PHE A 125 -36.38 6.98 -8.58
CA PHE A 125 -37.60 7.78 -8.48
C PHE A 125 -38.76 7.21 -9.28
N GLY A 126 -38.48 6.66 -10.48
CA GLY A 126 -39.47 5.99 -11.31
C GLY A 126 -40.10 4.79 -10.61
N LEU A 127 -39.25 3.91 -10.04
CA LEU A 127 -39.71 2.74 -9.29
C LEU A 127 -40.55 3.13 -8.06
N LEU A 128 -40.10 4.13 -7.29
CA LEU A 128 -40.84 4.60 -6.12
C LEU A 128 -42.18 5.24 -6.50
N ALA A 129 -42.24 5.98 -7.60
CA ALA A 129 -43.48 6.58 -8.09
C ALA A 129 -44.47 5.53 -8.60
N GLU A 130 -43.98 4.48 -9.25
CA GLU A 130 -44.78 3.33 -9.68
C GLU A 130 -45.37 2.58 -8.49
N GLU A 131 -44.54 2.23 -7.50
CA GLU A 131 -44.97 1.58 -6.25
C GLU A 131 -46.05 2.41 -5.53
N LEU A 132 -45.84 3.72 -5.40
CA LEU A 132 -46.81 4.62 -4.78
C LEU A 132 -48.14 4.67 -5.57
N ALA A 133 -48.08 4.64 -6.91
CA ALA A 133 -49.28 4.66 -7.75
C ALA A 133 -50.09 3.37 -7.59
N GLU A 134 -49.42 2.21 -7.50
CA GLU A 134 -50.05 0.92 -7.24
C GLU A 134 -50.75 0.90 -5.88
N GLU A 135 -50.09 1.39 -4.82
CA GLU A 135 -50.69 1.49 -3.48
C GLU A 135 -51.96 2.36 -3.48
N LEU A 136 -51.92 3.53 -4.14
CA LEU A 136 -53.07 4.43 -4.24
C LEU A 136 -54.23 3.82 -5.02
N LEU A 137 -53.95 3.04 -6.07
CA LEU A 137 -54.97 2.30 -6.82
C LEU A 137 -55.63 1.19 -5.99
N LEU A 138 -54.87 0.52 -5.11
CA LEU A 138 -55.42 -0.48 -4.19
C LEU A 138 -56.29 0.17 -3.10
N LEU A 139 -55.85 1.32 -2.55
CA LEU A 139 -56.60 2.10 -1.58
C LEU A 139 -57.93 2.62 -2.13
N THR A 140 -57.97 3.02 -3.40
CA THR A 140 -59.18 3.52 -4.06
C THR A 140 -60.13 2.42 -4.51
N GLN A 141 -59.66 1.18 -4.66
CA GLN A 141 -60.50 0.01 -4.96
C GLN A 141 -60.98 -0.75 -3.71
N GLY A 142 -60.35 -0.56 -2.55
CA GLY A 142 -60.77 -1.16 -1.25
C GLY A 142 -61.90 -0.43 -0.52
N GLY A 143 -62.35 0.73 -1.01
CA GLY A 143 -63.37 1.58 -0.39
C GLY A 143 -64.77 1.41 -0.99
N GLY A 144 -65.35 0.21 -0.97
CA GLY A 144 -66.79 0.02 -1.24
C GLY A 144 -67.66 0.53 -0.07
N PRO A 145 -68.82 1.16 -0.32
CA PRO A 145 -69.63 1.76 0.74
C PRO A 145 -70.23 0.71 1.68
N LEU A 146 -70.22 1.03 2.98
CA LEU A 146 -70.95 0.37 4.06
C LEU A 146 -72.39 0.04 3.60
N MET A 147 -72.71 -1.25 3.46
CA MET A 147 -74.11 -1.69 3.42
C MET A 147 -74.60 -1.89 4.86
N VAL A 148 -75.47 -0.94 5.26
CA VAL A 148 -76.43 -1.04 6.37
C VAL A 148 -77.50 -2.07 6.02
#